data_AF-A0A842WJ22-F1
#
_entry.id   AF-A0A842WJ22-F1
#
_cell.length_a   1.000
_cell.length_b   1.000
_cell.length_c   1.000
_cell.angle_alpha   90.00
_cell.angle_beta   90.00
_cell.angle_gamma   90.00
#
_symmetry.space_group_name_H-M   'P 1'
#
loop_
_entity.id
_entity.type
_entity.pdbx_description
1 polymer ?
#
loop_
_entity_poly.entity_id
_entity_poly.type
_entity_poly.pdbx_seq_one_letter_code
_entity_poly.pdbx_strand_id
1 'polypeptide(L)'
;MKIHEIMKSKEYKEAKDKIRDWKKQLDREGEEETLKIREEQRKFFSEMKKNNPEIYELFAVSRKEIGEKIYHNITGEEAIID
;
A
#
# COMPACT_ATOMS: atom_id res chain seq x y z
N MET A 1 -20.39 2.95 7.58
CA MET A 1 -20.47 4.29 6.92
C MET A 1 -20.88 4.10 5.45
N LYS A 2 -21.45 5.08 4.72
CA LYS A 2 -21.64 4.89 3.26
C LYS A 2 -20.30 5.04 2.53
N ILE A 3 -20.06 4.27 1.47
CA ILE A 3 -18.81 4.29 0.69
C ILE A 3 -18.44 5.71 0.22
N HIS A 4 -19.41 6.52 -0.21
CA HIS A 4 -19.14 7.89 -0.67
C HIS A 4 -18.63 8.81 0.45
N GLU A 5 -18.98 8.53 1.71
CA GLU A 5 -18.57 9.33 2.87
C GLU A 5 -17.13 8.98 3.24
N ILE A 6 -16.79 7.69 3.20
CA ILE A 6 -15.42 7.18 3.37
C ILE A 6 -14.49 7.80 2.32
N MET A 7 -14.87 7.79 1.04
CA MET A 7 -14.04 8.34 -0.04
C MET A 7 -13.82 9.86 0.04
N LYS A 8 -14.65 10.58 0.79
CA LYS A 8 -14.47 12.02 1.03
C LYS A 8 -13.63 12.32 2.27
N SER A 9 -13.37 11.32 3.12
CA SER A 9 -12.62 11.47 4.37
C SER A 9 -11.16 11.87 4.10
N LYS A 10 -10.54 12.48 5.11
CA LYS A 10 -9.14 12.90 5.06
C LYS A 10 -8.22 11.68 5.00
N GLU A 11 -8.51 10.68 5.83
CA GLU A 11 -7.76 9.43 5.96
C GLU A 11 -7.73 8.66 4.63
N TYR A 12 -8.85 8.62 3.91
CA TYR A 12 -8.89 7.98 2.59
C TYR A 12 -7.98 8.70 1.58
N LYS A 13 -7.99 10.04 1.58
CA LYS A 13 -7.14 10.83 0.66
C LYS A 13 -5.67 10.65 0.99
N GLU A 14 -5.30 10.72 2.27
CA GLU A 14 -3.93 10.47 2.73
C GLU A 14 -3.45 9.06 2.36
N ALA A 15 -4.29 8.05 2.54
CA ALA A 15 -4.00 6.69 2.13
C ALA A 15 -3.79 6.57 0.63
N LYS A 16 -4.69 7.17 -0.16
CA LYS A 16 -4.60 7.17 -1.63
C LYS A 16 -3.29 7.81 -2.10
N ASP A 17 -2.93 8.96 -1.55
CA ASP A 17 -1.71 9.67 -1.94
C ASP A 17 -0.47 8.87 -1.56
N LYS A 18 -0.40 8.32 -0.35
CA LYS A 18 0.72 7.50 0.10
C LYS A 18 0.93 6.24 -0.75
N ILE A 19 -0.15 5.52 -1.06
CA ILE A 19 -0.14 4.34 -1.93
C ILE A 19 0.34 4.69 -3.34
N ARG A 20 -0.11 5.83 -3.88
CA ARG A 20 0.34 6.31 -5.20
C ARG A 20 1.84 6.61 -5.20
N ASP A 21 2.33 7.21 -4.12
CA ASP A 21 3.73 7.62 -4.04
C ASP A 21 4.66 6.40 -3.92
N TRP A 22 4.31 5.40 -3.11
CA TRP A 22 5.05 4.13 -3.08
C TRP A 22 5.08 3.43 -4.44
N LYS A 23 3.97 3.38 -5.17
CA LYS A 23 3.96 2.80 -6.53
C LYS A 23 4.97 3.48 -7.45
N LYS A 24 5.08 4.81 -7.38
CA LYS A 24 6.06 5.58 -8.18
C LYS A 24 7.50 5.34 -7.74
N GLN A 25 7.75 5.24 -6.44
CA GLN A 25 9.09 4.97 -5.91
C GLN A 25 9.56 3.57 -6.30
N LEU A 26 8.70 2.56 -6.18
CA LEU A 26 9.01 1.19 -6.59
C LEU A 26 9.32 1.06 -8.08
N ASP A 27 8.77 1.93 -8.94
CA ASP A 27 9.09 1.94 -10.36
C ASP A 27 10.44 2.62 -10.70
N ARG A 28 11.10 3.27 -9.72
CA ARG A 28 12.26 4.16 -9.95
C ARG A 28 13.48 3.85 -9.08
N GLU A 29 13.27 3.30 -7.90
CA GLU A 29 14.28 3.21 -6.85
C GLU A 29 14.83 1.78 -6.68
N GLY A 30 16.02 1.68 -6.10
CA GLY A 30 16.72 0.41 -5.92
C GLY A 30 16.21 -0.44 -4.76
N GLU A 31 16.90 -1.56 -4.51
CA GLU A 31 16.55 -2.54 -3.47
C GLU A 31 16.47 -1.92 -2.07
N GLU A 32 17.41 -1.02 -1.71
CA GLU A 32 17.43 -0.39 -0.39
C GLU A 32 16.15 0.41 -0.10
N GLU A 33 15.69 1.22 -1.07
CA GLU A 33 14.44 1.96 -0.89
C GLU A 33 13.23 1.02 -0.90
N THR A 34 13.25 0.00 -1.74
CA THR A 34 12.20 -1.03 -1.78
C THR A 34 12.02 -1.68 -0.40
N LEU A 35 13.10 -1.96 0.32
CA LEU A 35 13.06 -2.49 1.68
C LEU A 35 12.47 -1.50 2.70
N LYS A 36 12.76 -0.20 2.58
CA LYS A 36 12.15 0.83 3.42
C LYS A 36 10.65 0.91 3.17
N ILE A 37 10.24 0.94 1.90
CA ILE A 37 8.83 0.95 1.49
C ILE A 37 8.10 -0.28 2.05
N ARG A 38 8.73 -1.46 2.04
CA ARG A 38 8.16 -2.68 2.63
C ARG A 38 7.83 -2.52 4.11
N GLU A 39 8.76 -2.00 4.90
CA GLU A 39 8.56 -1.79 6.34
C GLU A 39 7.49 -0.73 6.61
N GLU A 40 7.49 0.36 5.84
CA GLU A 40 6.46 1.40 5.94
C GLU A 40 5.08 0.90 5.56
N GLN A 41 4.97 0.18 4.44
CA GLN A 41 3.74 -0.42 3.94
C GLN A 41 3.14 -1.35 4.98
N ARG A 42 3.96 -2.21 5.59
CA ARG A 42 3.52 -3.14 6.62
C ARG A 42 2.92 -2.42 7.83
N LYS A 43 3.61 -1.41 8.37
CA LYS A 43 3.13 -0.63 9.52
C LYS A 43 1.84 0.11 9.19
N PHE A 44 1.83 0.82 8.06
CA PHE A 44 0.71 1.63 7.62
C PHE A 44 -0.58 0.82 7.44
N PHE A 45 -0.53 -0.32 6.72
CA PHE A 45 -1.71 -1.15 6.53
C PHE A 45 -2.13 -1.87 7.82
N SER A 46 -1.20 -2.21 8.71
CA SER A 46 -1.52 -2.77 10.03
C SER A 46 -2.28 -1.77 10.90
N GLU A 47 -1.83 -0.52 10.95
CA GLU A 47 -2.52 0.55 11.68
C GLU A 47 -3.87 0.90 11.05
N MET A 48 -3.93 0.98 9.73
CA MET A 48 -5.18 1.23 9.01
C MET A 48 -6.21 0.13 9.25
N LYS A 49 -5.81 -1.14 9.21
CA LYS A 49 -6.72 -2.27 9.49
C LYS A 49 -7.33 -2.18 10.89
N LYS A 50 -6.55 -1.71 11.87
CA LYS A 50 -7.00 -1.55 13.26
C LYS A 50 -7.91 -0.34 13.45
N ASN A 51 -7.52 0.80 12.88
CA ASN A 51 -8.17 2.09 13.17
C ASN A 51 -9.29 2.44 12.18
N ASN A 52 -9.15 2.02 10.92
CA ASN A 52 -10.04 2.36 9.80
C ASN A 52 -10.27 1.14 8.89
N PRO A 53 -10.91 0.06 9.39
CA PRO A 53 -11.07 -1.18 8.63
C PRO A 53 -11.81 -1.01 7.30
N GLU A 54 -12.81 -0.11 7.22
CA GLU A 54 -13.53 0.17 5.99
C GLU A 54 -12.62 0.76 4.89
N ILE A 55 -11.65 1.62 5.27
CA ILE A 55 -10.65 2.17 4.33
C ILE A 55 -9.63 1.10 3.96
N TYR A 56 -9.23 0.26 4.90
CA TYR A 56 -8.34 -0.87 4.63
C TYR A 56 -8.89 -1.78 3.53
N GLU A 57 -10.17 -2.16 3.62
CA GLU A 57 -10.82 -3.01 2.61
C GLU A 57 -10.82 -2.36 1.22
N LEU A 58 -11.01 -1.04 1.13
CA LEU A 58 -10.94 -0.31 -0.15
C LEU A 58 -9.56 -0.35 -0.79
N PHE A 59 -8.49 -0.48 0.00
CA PHE A 59 -7.11 -0.52 -0.48
C PHE A 59 -6.46 -1.91 -0.40
N ALA A 60 -7.23 -2.97 -0.09
CA ALA A 60 -6.72 -4.33 0.04
C ALA A 60 -6.02 -4.82 -1.25
N VAL A 61 -6.60 -4.51 -2.42
CA VAL A 61 -6.00 -4.82 -3.73
C VAL A 61 -4.70 -4.05 -3.93
N SER A 62 -4.67 -2.75 -3.65
CA SER A 62 -3.45 -1.95 -3.79
C SER A 62 -2.34 -2.41 -2.84
N ARG A 63 -2.67 -2.90 -1.65
CA ARG A 63 -1.72 -3.52 -0.73
C ARG A 63 -1.04 -4.74 -1.37
N LYS A 64 -1.83 -5.60 -2.04
CA LYS A 64 -1.33 -6.79 -2.75
C LYS A 64 -0.39 -6.41 -3.88
N GLU A 65 -0.85 -5.55 -4.79
CA GLU A 65 -0.04 -5.07 -5.93
C GLU A 65 1.29 -4.46 -5.49
N ILE A 66 1.29 -3.66 -4.40
CA ILE A 66 2.53 -3.11 -3.84
C ILE A 66 3.43 -4.22 -3.29
N GLY A 67 2.86 -5.21 -2.59
CA GLY A 67 3.61 -6.34 -2.06
C GLY A 67 4.26 -7.18 -3.17
N GLU A 68 3.56 -7.40 -4.26
CA GLU A 68 4.06 -8.14 -5.43
C GLU A 68 5.21 -7.37 -6.09
N LYS A 69 5.07 -6.05 -6.29
CA LYS A 69 6.15 -5.19 -6.79
C LYS A 69 7.37 -5.19 -5.86
N ILE A 70 7.16 -5.11 -4.55
CA ILE A 70 8.26 -5.18 -3.57
C ILE A 70 9.00 -6.52 -3.70
N TYR A 71 8.27 -7.62 -3.82
CA TYR A 71 8.86 -8.95 -3.99
C TYR A 71 9.71 -8.98 -5.26
N HIS A 72 9.13 -8.59 -6.39
CA HIS A 72 9.84 -8.53 -7.68
C HIS A 72 11.10 -7.66 -7.63
N ASN A 73 11.03 -6.47 -7.04
CA ASN A 73 12.18 -5.58 -6.94
C ASN A 73 13.31 -6.13 -6.05
N ILE A 74 13.02 -7.02 -5.11
CA ILE A 74 14.01 -7.64 -4.21
C ILE A 74 14.58 -8.93 -4.82
N THR A 75 13.72 -9.77 -5.39
CA THR A 75 14.10 -11.13 -5.82
C THR A 75 14.33 -11.26 -7.33
N GLY A 76 13.79 -10.33 -8.12
CA GLY A 76 13.67 -10.44 -9.58
C GLY A 76 12.59 -11.42 -10.05
N GLU A 77 11.81 -11.99 -9.14
CA GLU A 77 10.78 -12.99 -9.43
C GLU A 77 9.37 -12.39 -9.32
N GLU A 78 8.44 -12.89 -10.11
CA GLU A 78 7.03 -12.58 -9.94
C GLU A 78 6.44 -13.36 -8.75
N ALA A 79 5.61 -12.71 -7.94
CA ALA A 79 4.79 -13.36 -6.92
C ALA A 79 3.34 -12.93 -7.06
N ILE A 80 2.43 -13.84 -6.71
CA ILE A 80 1.01 -13.53 -6.52
C ILE A 80 0.73 -13.62 -5.02
N ILE A 81 0.34 -12.52 -4.40
CA ILE A 81 0.11 -12.46 -2.95
C ILE A 81 -1.39 -12.56 -2.66
N ASP A 82 -1.80 -13.68 -2.08
CA ASP A 82 -3.17 -13.92 -1.60
C ASP A 82 -3.52 -13.23 -0.27
#